data_AF-P0CP24-F1
#
_entry.id   AF-P0CP24-F1
#
_cell.length_a   1.000
_cell.length_b   1.000
_cell.length_c   1.000
_cell.angle_alpha   90.00
_cell.angle_beta   90.00
_cell.angle_gamma   90.00
#
_symmetry.space_group_name_H-M   'P 1'
#
loop_
_entity.id
_entity.type
_entity.pdbx_description
1 polymer ?
#
loop_
_entity_poly.entity_id
_entity_poly.type
_entity_poly.pdbx_seq_one_letter_code
_entity_poly.pdbx_strand_id
1 'polypeptide(L)'
;MANPRQRNKAKSSRTQKPSLNAKRRMHQKLRKAPPLKGPEVLQEKWDKKKTVFQNYAALGLLPSIPVSKGASTSRSQRVKLPEVPAEAEAQNVKVGFGRIIRDEEGNVIDIIIDEDEEKQEEEQIEVDEEKELEPVEAKTEVVKRLEELAASAAPVKRHSSMSERTWLQQLVDKYGDDTERMARDRKLNVWQKTEGEIKRMIKKAGGVQMLRK
;
A
#
# COMPACT_ATOMS: atom_id res chain seq x y z
N MET A 1 -59.44 10.30 13.70
CA MET A 1 -60.01 9.45 12.62
C MET A 1 -59.02 9.33 11.48
N ALA A 2 -58.75 8.13 10.97
CA ALA A 2 -57.84 7.96 9.83
C ALA A 2 -58.43 8.60 8.56
N ASN A 3 -57.60 9.36 7.82
CA ASN A 3 -58.00 10.08 6.60
C ASN A 3 -58.70 9.13 5.60
N PRO A 4 -59.92 9.43 5.11
CA PRO A 4 -60.66 8.59 4.16
C PRO A 4 -59.83 8.19 2.93
N ARG A 5 -58.91 9.05 2.45
CA ARG A 5 -57.96 8.72 1.38
C ARG A 5 -57.07 7.55 1.75
N GLN A 6 -56.53 7.50 2.96
CA GLN A 6 -55.68 6.40 3.42
C GLN A 6 -56.48 5.09 3.53
N ARG A 7 -57.75 5.17 3.95
CA ARG A 7 -58.63 3.99 4.05
C ARG A 7 -58.98 3.42 2.67
N ASN A 8 -59.32 4.28 1.70
CA ASN A 8 -59.57 3.87 0.32
C ASN A 8 -58.29 3.34 -0.34
N LYS A 9 -57.13 3.95 -0.05
CA LYS A 9 -55.81 3.50 -0.50
C LYS A 9 -55.52 2.07 -0.02
N ALA A 10 -55.78 1.76 1.25
CA ALA A 10 -55.58 0.42 1.82
C ALA A 10 -56.53 -0.64 1.23
N LYS A 11 -57.77 -0.26 0.87
CA LYS A 11 -58.75 -1.17 0.24
C LYS A 11 -58.50 -1.39 -1.25
N SER A 12 -57.91 -0.41 -1.95
CA SER A 12 -57.67 -0.52 -3.40
C SER A 12 -56.54 -1.52 -3.72
N SER A 13 -56.82 -2.54 -4.54
CA SER A 13 -55.79 -3.44 -5.10
C SER A 13 -54.72 -2.67 -5.88
N ARG A 14 -55.10 -1.53 -6.47
CA ARG A 14 -54.24 -0.61 -7.22
C ARG A 14 -53.06 -0.04 -6.40
N THR A 15 -53.16 -0.02 -5.06
CA THR A 15 -52.10 0.52 -4.18
C THR A 15 -51.34 -0.53 -3.38
N GLN A 16 -51.51 -1.82 -3.68
CA GLN A 16 -50.71 -2.92 -3.12
C GLN A 16 -49.21 -2.88 -3.53
N LYS A 17 -48.81 -1.89 -4.34
CA LYS A 17 -47.40 -1.67 -4.69
C LYS A 17 -46.62 -1.24 -3.43
N PRO A 18 -45.41 -1.79 -3.18
CA PRO A 18 -44.56 -1.36 -2.08
C PRO A 18 -44.33 0.16 -2.12
N SER A 19 -44.35 0.79 -0.94
CA SER A 19 -44.01 2.21 -0.79
C SER A 19 -42.59 2.49 -1.31
N LEU A 20 -42.28 3.74 -1.65
CA LEU A 20 -40.91 4.10 -2.09
C LEU A 20 -39.85 3.69 -1.07
N ASN A 21 -40.13 3.81 0.23
CA ASN A 21 -39.23 3.37 1.30
C ASN A 21 -39.10 1.84 1.35
N ALA A 22 -40.20 1.10 1.13
CA ALA A 22 -40.15 -0.36 1.04
C ALA A 22 -39.31 -0.81 -0.17
N LYS A 23 -39.46 -0.16 -1.32
CA LYS A 23 -38.60 -0.39 -2.50
C LYS A 23 -37.13 -0.11 -2.19
N ARG A 24 -36.81 1.02 -1.56
CA ARG A 24 -35.43 1.35 -1.15
C ARG A 24 -34.83 0.29 -0.22
N ARG A 25 -35.59 -0.19 0.77
CA ARG A 25 -35.17 -1.26 1.68
C ARG A 25 -34.96 -2.59 0.96
N MET A 26 -35.83 -2.92 0.00
CA MET A 26 -35.65 -4.11 -0.85
C MET A 26 -34.38 -3.99 -1.69
N HIS A 27 -34.16 -2.85 -2.35
CA HIS A 27 -32.94 -2.60 -3.12
C HIS A 27 -31.69 -2.64 -2.24
N GLN A 28 -31.74 -2.14 -1.01
CA GLN A 28 -30.61 -2.20 -0.08
C GLN A 28 -30.21 -3.65 0.24
N LYS A 29 -31.18 -4.55 0.44
CA LYS A 29 -30.92 -5.99 0.66
C LYS A 29 -30.32 -6.69 -0.57
N LEU A 30 -30.56 -6.17 -1.77
CA LEU A 30 -30.00 -6.70 -3.01
C LEU A 30 -28.55 -6.23 -3.25
N ARG A 31 -28.07 -5.22 -2.52
CA ARG A 31 -26.67 -4.74 -2.63
C ARG A 31 -25.75 -5.76 -1.97
N LYS A 32 -25.12 -6.61 -2.78
CA LYS A 32 -24.05 -7.51 -2.36
C LYS A 32 -22.73 -6.75 -2.33
N ALA A 33 -21.84 -7.09 -1.40
CA ALA A 33 -20.49 -6.57 -1.41
C ALA A 33 -19.80 -6.96 -2.73
N PRO A 34 -19.08 -6.03 -3.39
CA PRO A 34 -18.34 -6.35 -4.60
C PRO A 34 -17.30 -7.44 -4.31
N PRO A 35 -17.05 -8.36 -5.26
CA PRO A 35 -15.98 -9.35 -5.10
C PRO A 35 -14.63 -8.63 -4.98
N LEU A 36 -13.78 -9.12 -4.07
CA LEU A 36 -12.42 -8.60 -3.94
C LEU A 36 -11.64 -8.93 -5.21
N LYS A 37 -11.08 -7.91 -5.86
CA LYS A 37 -10.15 -8.08 -6.99
C LYS A 37 -8.73 -7.99 -6.44
N GLY A 38 -7.89 -8.98 -6.69
CA GLY A 38 -6.51 -8.99 -6.23
C GLY A 38 -5.86 -10.38 -6.30
N PRO A 39 -4.66 -10.54 -5.72
CA PRO A 39 -4.01 -11.84 -5.55
C PRO A 39 -4.96 -12.89 -4.96
N GLU A 40 -4.90 -14.12 -5.46
CA GLU A 40 -5.74 -15.24 -5.01
C GLU A 40 -5.61 -15.47 -3.50
N VAL A 41 -4.39 -15.36 -2.97
CA VAL A 41 -4.07 -15.43 -1.53
C VAL A 41 -4.97 -14.54 -0.67
N LEU A 42 -5.28 -13.32 -1.14
CA LEU A 42 -6.17 -12.41 -0.42
C LEU A 42 -7.63 -12.81 -0.54
N GLN A 43 -8.03 -13.32 -1.71
CA GLN A 43 -9.42 -13.72 -1.95
C GLN A 43 -9.82 -14.93 -1.11
N GLU A 44 -8.92 -15.91 -0.97
CA GLU A 44 -9.14 -17.12 -0.16
C GLU A 44 -9.41 -16.81 1.31
N LYS A 45 -8.68 -15.85 1.88
CA LYS A 45 -8.79 -15.48 3.29
C LYS A 45 -9.77 -14.35 3.55
N TRP A 46 -10.45 -13.83 2.52
CA TRP A 46 -11.39 -12.72 2.65
C TRP A 46 -12.76 -13.16 3.16
N ASP A 47 -13.10 -12.79 4.42
CA ASP A 47 -14.43 -13.05 4.97
C ASP A 47 -15.43 -11.97 4.53
N LYS A 48 -16.43 -12.37 3.73
CA LYS A 48 -17.49 -11.48 3.23
C LYS A 48 -18.43 -10.96 4.34
N LYS A 49 -18.40 -11.56 5.53
CA LYS A 49 -19.24 -11.16 6.67
C LYS A 49 -18.60 -10.07 7.52
N LYS A 50 -17.28 -9.97 7.51
CA LYS A 50 -16.52 -8.97 8.27
C LYS A 50 -16.45 -7.64 7.54
N THR A 51 -16.22 -6.57 8.28
CA THR A 51 -15.96 -5.26 7.67
C THR A 51 -14.59 -5.25 7.00
N VAL A 52 -14.41 -4.36 6.01
CA VAL A 52 -13.12 -4.18 5.31
C VAL A 52 -11.98 -3.95 6.31
N PHE A 53 -12.23 -3.09 7.31
CA PHE A 53 -11.28 -2.78 8.39
C PHE A 53 -10.88 -4.04 9.18
N GLN A 54 -11.86 -4.84 9.59
CA GLN A 54 -11.62 -6.08 10.34
C GLN A 54 -10.87 -7.13 9.50
N ASN A 55 -11.17 -7.22 8.20
CA ASN A 55 -10.47 -8.15 7.31
C ASN A 55 -9.01 -7.78 7.15
N TYR A 56 -8.70 -6.51 6.83
CA TYR A 56 -7.29 -6.10 6.71
C TYR A 56 -6.53 -6.33 8.01
N ALA A 57 -7.11 -5.97 9.16
CA ALA A 57 -6.51 -6.25 10.46
C ALA A 57 -6.27 -7.75 10.69
N ALA A 58 -7.25 -8.62 10.37
CA ALA A 58 -7.10 -10.07 10.51
C ALA A 58 -6.07 -10.68 9.54
N LEU A 59 -5.88 -10.09 8.37
CA LEU A 59 -4.86 -10.51 7.40
C LEU A 59 -3.46 -10.05 7.80
N GLY A 60 -3.30 -9.22 8.84
CA GLY A 60 -2.01 -8.61 9.22
C GLY A 60 -1.64 -7.41 8.35
N LEU A 61 -2.61 -6.85 7.61
CA LEU A 61 -2.44 -5.69 6.75
C LEU A 61 -2.96 -4.43 7.45
N LEU A 62 -2.44 -3.27 7.04
CA LEU A 62 -2.87 -1.99 7.58
C LEU A 62 -4.33 -1.69 7.16
N PRO A 63 -5.28 -1.53 8.11
CA PRO A 63 -6.69 -1.38 7.76
C PRO A 63 -7.07 0.04 7.31
N SER A 64 -6.32 1.05 7.72
CA SER A 64 -6.46 2.42 7.25
C SER A 64 -5.13 3.14 7.29
N ILE A 65 -4.77 3.83 6.21
CA ILE A 65 -3.59 4.69 6.18
C ILE A 65 -3.85 5.86 7.13
N PRO A 66 -2.98 6.11 8.11
CA PRO A 66 -3.17 7.25 8.99
C PRO A 66 -2.80 8.51 8.20
N VAL A 67 -3.81 9.28 7.82
CA VAL A 67 -3.68 10.55 7.08
C VAL A 67 -3.78 11.70 8.08
N SER A 68 -2.85 12.66 8.02
CA SER A 68 -2.94 13.87 8.85
C SER A 68 -4.18 14.67 8.44
N LYS A 69 -5.02 15.03 9.43
CA LYS A 69 -6.28 15.76 9.17
C LYS A 69 -6.08 17.27 8.95
N GLY A 70 -4.86 17.77 9.13
CA GLY A 70 -4.50 19.17 8.96
C GLY A 70 -3.59 19.39 7.76
N ALA A 71 -3.66 20.57 7.15
CA ALA A 71 -2.70 21.00 6.14
C ALA A 71 -1.35 21.25 6.82
N SER A 72 -0.42 20.31 6.68
CA SER A 72 0.95 20.47 7.14
C SER A 72 1.84 20.69 5.94
N THR A 73 2.53 21.81 5.91
CA THR A 73 3.58 22.13 4.92
C THR A 73 4.86 21.35 5.16
N SER A 74 4.95 20.66 6.30
CA SER A 74 6.15 19.92 6.66
C SER A 74 6.13 18.51 6.06
N ARG A 75 7.08 18.25 5.17
CA ARG A 75 7.36 16.91 4.61
C ARG A 75 7.67 15.87 5.69
N SER A 76 7.97 16.31 6.91
CA SER A 76 8.30 15.49 8.08
C SER A 76 7.10 14.84 8.79
N GLN A 77 5.85 15.16 8.44
CA GLN A 77 4.70 14.48 9.04
C GLN A 77 4.42 13.13 8.33
N ARG A 78 5.43 12.27 8.24
CA ARG A 78 5.18 10.83 8.01
C ARG A 78 4.50 10.34 9.27
N VAL A 79 3.21 10.04 9.14
CA VAL A 79 2.44 9.53 10.26
C VAL A 79 3.08 8.21 10.68
N LYS A 80 3.60 8.15 11.92
CA LYS A 80 4.15 6.92 12.52
C LYS A 80 3.10 5.83 12.31
N LEU A 81 3.46 4.78 11.58
CA LEU A 81 2.58 3.62 11.49
C LEU A 81 2.39 3.11 12.92
N PRO A 82 1.18 2.69 13.31
CA PRO A 82 1.01 2.06 14.61
C PRO A 82 1.87 0.80 14.61
N GLU A 83 2.96 0.83 15.38
CA GLU A 83 3.67 -0.38 15.77
C GLU A 83 2.65 -1.22 16.55
N VAL A 84 2.10 -2.24 15.90
CA VAL A 84 1.20 -3.18 16.58
C VAL A 84 2.09 -3.89 17.59
N PRO A 85 1.83 -3.76 18.90
CA PRO A 85 2.73 -4.22 19.93
C PRO A 85 2.89 -5.73 19.78
N ALA A 86 4.12 -6.16 19.53
CA ALA A 86 4.51 -7.55 19.70
C ALA A 86 4.43 -7.81 21.21
N GLU A 87 3.39 -8.52 21.63
CA GLU A 87 3.35 -9.25 22.90
C GLU A 87 3.96 -8.50 24.10
N ALA A 88 3.54 -7.25 24.33
CA ALA A 88 3.80 -6.58 25.61
C ALA A 88 2.75 -7.06 26.60
N GLU A 89 3.04 -8.20 27.22
CA GLU A 89 2.53 -8.55 28.53
C GLU A 89 2.70 -7.34 29.47
N ALA A 90 1.70 -7.12 30.32
CA ALA A 90 1.80 -6.40 31.59
C ALA A 90 2.02 -4.85 31.59
N GLN A 91 1.00 -4.15 32.11
CA GLN A 91 1.18 -3.03 33.07
C GLN A 91 1.62 -1.64 32.57
N ASN A 92 0.85 -0.98 31.70
CA ASN A 92 0.88 0.49 31.65
C ASN A 92 -0.27 1.07 32.47
N VAL A 93 0.02 1.40 33.73
CA VAL A 93 -0.86 2.23 34.57
C VAL A 93 -0.79 3.66 34.02
N LYS A 94 -1.95 4.32 33.90
CA LYS A 94 -2.03 5.70 33.40
C LYS A 94 -1.30 6.63 34.37
N VAL A 95 -0.37 7.40 33.83
CA VAL A 95 0.31 8.52 34.51
C VAL A 95 -0.74 9.38 35.23
N GLY A 96 -0.57 9.57 36.54
CA GLY A 96 -1.50 10.28 37.42
C GLY A 96 -2.45 9.41 38.27
N PHE A 97 -2.44 8.07 38.15
CA PHE A 97 -3.20 7.18 39.02
C PHE A 97 -2.30 6.14 39.68
N GLY A 98 -2.09 6.24 41.00
CA GLY A 98 -1.35 5.24 41.78
C GLY A 98 -2.13 3.94 41.99
N ARG A 99 -1.43 2.81 42.10
CA ARG A 99 -2.02 1.54 42.52
C ARG A 99 -1.96 1.43 44.04
N ILE A 100 -3.12 1.18 44.65
CA ILE A 100 -3.23 0.87 46.08
C ILE A 100 -3.23 -0.65 46.23
N ILE A 101 -2.21 -1.20 46.90
CA ILE A 101 -2.17 -2.62 47.27
C ILE A 101 -2.78 -2.75 48.67
N ARG A 102 -3.76 -3.65 48.81
CA ARG A 102 -4.48 -3.92 50.06
C ARG A 102 -4.34 -5.39 50.45
N ASP A 103 -4.13 -5.64 51.73
CA ASP A 103 -4.14 -6.99 52.31
C ASP A 103 -5.57 -7.57 52.38
N GLU A 104 -5.67 -8.87 52.67
CA GLU A 104 -6.93 -9.62 52.82
C GLU A 104 -7.87 -9.04 53.89
N GLU A 105 -7.34 -8.26 54.83
CA GLU A 105 -8.07 -7.55 55.89
C GLU A 105 -8.51 -6.12 55.49
N GLY A 106 -8.21 -5.68 54.27
CA GLY A 106 -8.55 -4.35 53.77
C GLY A 106 -7.61 -3.23 54.20
N ASN A 107 -6.51 -3.55 54.88
CA ASN A 107 -5.46 -2.60 55.26
C ASN A 107 -4.59 -2.23 54.03
N VAL A 108 -4.28 -0.94 53.89
CA VAL A 108 -3.42 -0.42 52.80
C VAL A 108 -1.96 -0.65 53.19
N ILE A 109 -1.24 -1.43 52.40
CA ILE A 109 0.16 -1.82 52.65
C ILE A 109 1.11 -0.81 52.00
N ASP A 110 0.82 -0.46 50.75
CA ASP A 110 1.68 0.42 49.98
C ASP A 110 0.91 1.20 48.91
N ILE A 111 1.32 2.45 48.71
CA ILE A 111 0.79 3.36 47.69
C ILE A 111 1.96 3.69 46.77
N ILE A 112 2.01 3.01 45.63
CA ILE A 112 3.01 3.29 44.61
C ILE A 112 2.49 4.49 43.80
N ILE A 113 3.04 5.66 44.11
CA ILE A 113 2.92 6.89 43.32
C ILE A 113 4.29 7.07 42.68
N ASP A 114 4.37 6.91 41.36
CA ASP A 114 5.55 7.32 40.63
C ASP A 114 5.55 8.86 40.63
N GLU A 115 6.36 9.45 41.52
CA GLU A 115 6.69 10.87 41.46
C GLU A 115 7.44 11.14 40.15
N ASP A 116 6.98 12.17 39.45
CA ASP A 116 7.52 12.63 38.18
C ASP A 116 9.04 12.83 38.27
N GLU A 117 9.82 11.84 37.84
CA GLU A 117 11.20 12.09 37.44
C GLU A 117 11.14 12.95 36.17
N GLU A 118 11.29 14.25 36.40
CA GLU A 118 11.74 15.27 35.46
C GLU A 118 12.99 14.80 34.71
N LYS A 119 12.82 13.94 33.69
CA LYS A 119 13.84 13.76 32.65
C LYS A 119 13.47 14.65 31.48
N GLN A 120 14.05 15.84 31.58
CA GLN A 120 14.43 16.70 30.48
C GLN A 120 15.12 15.88 29.38
N GLU A 121 14.35 15.27 28.49
CA GLU A 121 14.85 14.83 27.19
C GLU A 121 14.36 15.85 26.17
N GLU A 122 15.14 16.92 26.04
CA GLU A 122 15.23 17.66 24.79
C GLU A 122 15.72 16.67 23.71
N GLU A 123 14.83 15.84 23.19
CA GLU A 123 15.08 15.04 21.99
C GLU A 123 15.30 16.02 20.83
N GLN A 124 16.56 16.33 20.58
CA GLN A 124 17.03 16.90 19.33
C GLN A 124 16.45 16.07 18.20
N ILE A 125 15.53 16.67 17.44
CA ILE A 125 14.95 16.10 16.23
C ILE A 125 16.06 16.12 15.18
N GLU A 126 16.97 15.16 15.27
CA GLU A 126 17.93 14.85 14.22
C GLU A 126 17.11 14.34 13.03
N VAL A 127 17.22 15.08 11.93
CA VAL A 127 16.57 14.80 10.65
C VAL A 127 17.31 13.60 10.06
N ASP A 128 17.04 12.43 10.62
CA ASP A 128 17.80 11.23 10.35
C ASP A 128 17.42 10.69 8.98
N GLU A 129 18.42 10.79 8.10
CA GLU A 129 18.53 10.27 6.76
C GLU A 129 18.06 8.82 6.71
N GLU A 130 17.24 8.49 5.69
CA GLU A 130 16.98 7.16 5.16
C GLU A 130 17.34 5.96 6.07
N LYS A 131 16.73 5.86 7.26
CA LYS A 131 16.80 4.63 8.06
C LYS A 131 16.24 3.51 7.19
N GLU A 132 17.11 2.65 6.69
CA GLU A 132 16.72 1.40 6.03
C GLU A 132 15.78 0.69 6.99
N LEU A 133 14.49 0.70 6.65
CA LEU A 133 13.47 0.11 7.48
C LEU A 133 13.78 -1.39 7.53
N GLU A 134 14.22 -1.87 8.68
CA GLU A 134 14.49 -3.29 8.89
C GLU A 134 13.24 -4.09 8.46
N PRO A 135 13.42 -5.20 7.74
CA PRO A 135 12.31 -6.00 7.27
C PRO A 135 11.53 -6.51 8.49
N VAL A 136 10.31 -5.97 8.68
CA VAL A 136 9.41 -6.41 9.75
C VAL A 136 8.99 -7.84 9.47
N GLU A 137 9.10 -8.72 10.47
CA GLU A 137 8.67 -10.10 10.32
C GLU A 137 7.18 -10.19 9.95
N ALA A 138 6.88 -11.01 8.95
CA ALA A 138 5.52 -11.23 8.48
C ALA A 138 4.67 -11.88 9.60
N LYS A 139 3.76 -11.09 10.16
CA LYS A 139 2.88 -11.51 11.27
C LYS A 139 1.93 -12.65 10.90
N THR A 140 1.62 -12.80 9.62
CA THR A 140 0.64 -13.78 9.13
C THR A 140 1.17 -14.50 7.89
N GLU A 141 0.71 -15.74 7.68
CA GLU A 141 1.02 -16.54 6.49
C GLU A 141 0.64 -15.81 5.19
N VAL A 142 -0.45 -15.04 5.21
CA VAL A 142 -0.92 -14.25 4.07
C VAL A 142 0.10 -13.19 3.68
N VAL A 143 0.63 -12.44 4.65
CA VAL A 143 1.63 -11.41 4.40
C VAL A 143 2.89 -12.04 3.82
N LYS A 144 3.36 -13.16 4.40
CA LYS A 144 4.52 -13.89 3.88
C LYS A 144 4.36 -14.31 2.41
N ARG A 145 3.20 -14.89 2.05
CA ARG A 145 2.89 -15.27 0.67
C ARG A 145 2.83 -14.06 -0.27
N LEU A 146 2.32 -12.93 0.20
CA LEU A 146 2.26 -11.69 -0.59
C LEU A 146 3.67 -11.10 -0.81
N GLU A 147 4.53 -11.16 0.19
CA GLU A 147 5.94 -10.78 0.08
C GLU A 147 6.70 -11.67 -0.91
N GLU A 148 6.48 -12.99 -0.86
CA GLU A 148 7.03 -13.94 -1.84
C GLU A 148 6.59 -13.62 -3.27
N LEU A 149 5.29 -13.33 -3.46
CA LEU A 149 4.75 -12.93 -4.77
C LEU A 149 5.36 -11.60 -5.24
N ALA A 150 5.52 -10.63 -4.35
CA ALA A 150 6.15 -9.36 -4.66
C ALA A 150 7.62 -9.55 -5.05
N ALA A 151 8.35 -10.41 -4.34
CA ALA A 151 9.75 -10.74 -4.61
C ALA A 151 9.93 -11.48 -5.94
N SER A 152 8.94 -12.27 -6.38
CA SER A 152 8.99 -13.00 -7.65
C SER A 152 8.91 -12.11 -8.90
N ALA A 153 8.53 -10.84 -8.75
CA ALA A 153 8.34 -9.93 -9.88
C ALA A 153 9.67 -9.54 -10.54
N ALA A 154 10.00 -10.18 -11.66
CA ALA A 154 11.19 -9.84 -12.45
C ALA A 154 10.89 -8.73 -13.49
N PRO A 155 11.80 -7.75 -13.68
CA PRO A 155 11.63 -6.73 -14.70
C PRO A 155 11.73 -7.34 -16.11
N VAL A 156 10.75 -7.05 -16.96
CA VAL A 156 10.75 -7.50 -18.36
C VAL A 156 11.89 -6.81 -19.13
N LYS A 157 12.83 -7.60 -19.64
CA LYS A 157 13.92 -7.09 -20.49
C LYS A 157 13.34 -6.54 -21.79
N ARG A 158 13.58 -5.27 -22.09
CA ARG A 158 13.15 -4.63 -23.34
C ARG A 158 14.17 -4.88 -24.45
N HIS A 159 13.71 -5.34 -25.60
CA HIS A 159 14.53 -5.57 -26.78
C HIS A 159 14.44 -4.40 -27.78
N SER A 160 15.44 -4.25 -28.66
CA SER A 160 15.38 -3.34 -29.80
C SER A 160 14.44 -3.87 -30.88
N SER A 161 13.88 -2.96 -31.70
CA SER A 161 13.09 -3.36 -32.87
C SER A 161 13.97 -3.98 -33.95
N MET A 162 13.40 -4.77 -34.87
CA MET A 162 14.15 -5.39 -35.97
C MET A 162 14.85 -4.34 -36.85
N SER A 163 14.16 -3.24 -37.18
CA SER A 163 14.70 -2.14 -37.98
C SER A 163 15.82 -1.39 -37.27
N GLU A 164 15.68 -1.14 -35.96
CA GLU A 164 16.78 -0.59 -35.14
C GLU A 164 17.99 -1.51 -35.15
N ARG A 165 17.77 -2.82 -35.01
CA ARG A 165 18.85 -3.80 -34.99
C ARG A 165 19.60 -3.83 -36.33
N THR A 166 18.90 -3.80 -37.46
CA THR A 166 19.55 -3.75 -38.79
C THR A 166 20.34 -2.47 -39.00
N TRP A 167 19.84 -1.34 -38.50
CA TRP A 167 20.53 -0.06 -38.61
C TRP A 167 21.79 0.00 -37.73
N LEU A 168 21.70 -0.48 -36.48
CA LEU A 168 22.86 -0.60 -35.59
C LEU A 168 23.88 -1.58 -36.13
N GLN A 169 23.43 -2.68 -36.74
CA GLN A 169 24.32 -3.63 -37.41
C GLN A 169 25.13 -2.95 -38.52
N GLN A 170 24.49 -2.18 -39.39
CA GLN A 170 25.20 -1.42 -40.44
C GLN A 170 26.24 -0.44 -39.87
N LEU A 171 25.93 0.21 -38.75
CA LEU A 171 26.87 1.11 -38.07
C LEU A 171 28.06 0.34 -37.48
N VAL A 172 27.80 -0.78 -36.81
CA VAL A 172 28.82 -1.64 -36.20
C VAL A 172 29.71 -2.28 -37.26
N ASP A 173 29.15 -2.74 -38.38
CA ASP A 173 29.91 -3.34 -39.48
C ASP A 173 30.90 -2.32 -40.10
N LYS A 174 30.57 -1.01 -40.08
CA LYS A 174 31.40 0.05 -40.65
C LYS A 174 32.41 0.66 -39.66
N TYR A 175 32.02 0.88 -38.42
CA TYR A 175 32.82 1.63 -37.43
C TYR A 175 33.32 0.76 -36.26
N GLY A 176 32.91 -0.50 -36.15
CA GLY A 176 33.25 -1.37 -35.04
C GLY A 176 32.64 -0.87 -33.72
N ASP A 177 33.51 -0.57 -32.75
CA ASP A 177 33.12 -0.11 -31.41
C ASP A 177 33.11 1.44 -31.27
N ASP A 178 33.54 2.18 -32.31
CA ASP A 178 33.71 3.65 -32.26
C ASP A 178 32.37 4.41 -32.35
N THR A 179 31.68 4.56 -31.21
CA THR A 179 30.38 5.26 -31.11
C THR A 179 30.43 6.72 -31.56
N GLU A 180 31.55 7.42 -31.33
CA GLU A 180 31.72 8.81 -31.77
C GLU A 180 31.68 8.95 -33.29
N ARG A 181 32.32 8.01 -34.01
CA ARG A 181 32.33 8.01 -35.47
C ARG A 181 30.98 7.64 -36.05
N MET A 182 30.26 6.72 -35.40
CA MET A 182 28.87 6.39 -35.76
C MET A 182 27.97 7.62 -35.67
N ALA A 183 28.08 8.41 -34.60
CA ALA A 183 27.28 9.60 -34.41
C ALA A 183 27.56 10.66 -35.49
N ARG A 184 28.82 10.78 -35.93
CA ARG A 184 29.24 11.74 -36.97
C ARG A 184 28.89 11.31 -38.41
N ASP A 185 28.50 10.05 -38.66
CA ASP A 185 28.19 9.57 -40.02
C ASP A 185 26.84 10.09 -40.53
N ARG A 186 26.86 11.11 -41.37
CA ARG A 186 25.64 11.72 -41.95
C ARG A 186 24.84 10.78 -42.86
N LYS A 187 25.43 9.71 -43.39
CA LYS A 187 24.77 8.80 -44.33
C LYS A 187 24.07 7.65 -43.63
N LEU A 188 24.75 6.97 -42.71
CA LEU A 188 24.13 5.87 -41.95
C LEU A 188 23.33 6.40 -40.77
N ASN A 189 23.81 7.41 -40.05
CA ASN A 189 23.06 8.05 -38.96
C ASN A 189 22.11 9.13 -39.50
N VAL A 190 21.15 8.71 -40.34
CA VAL A 190 20.16 9.59 -40.99
C VAL A 190 19.40 10.44 -39.97
N TRP A 191 19.12 9.87 -38.79
CA TRP A 191 18.38 10.52 -37.71
C TRP A 191 19.24 11.34 -36.75
N GLN A 192 20.54 11.53 -37.07
CA GLN A 192 21.46 12.36 -36.28
C GLN A 192 21.48 12.00 -34.79
N LYS A 193 21.41 10.69 -34.48
CA LYS A 193 21.47 10.17 -33.12
C LYS A 193 22.79 10.53 -32.46
N THR A 194 22.69 11.00 -31.22
CA THR A 194 23.85 11.32 -30.39
C THR A 194 24.63 10.07 -30.04
N GLU A 195 25.91 10.22 -29.71
CA GLU A 195 26.76 9.10 -29.28
C GLU A 195 26.15 8.33 -28.10
N GLY A 196 25.65 9.06 -27.09
CA GLY A 196 25.02 8.47 -25.91
C GLY A 196 23.75 7.67 -26.24
N GLU A 197 22.96 8.12 -27.21
CA GLU A 197 21.81 7.35 -27.69
C GLU A 197 22.25 6.08 -28.40
N ILE A 198 23.23 6.15 -29.30
CA ILE A 198 23.77 4.98 -30.02
C ILE A 198 24.31 3.95 -29.03
N LYS A 199 25.08 4.39 -28.03
CA LYS A 199 25.60 3.54 -26.95
C LYS A 199 24.48 2.83 -26.18
N ARG A 200 23.40 3.54 -25.82
CA ARG A 200 22.24 2.96 -25.15
C ARG A 200 21.50 1.96 -26.05
N MET A 201 21.37 2.26 -27.34
CA MET A 201 20.70 1.38 -28.31
C MET A 201 21.49 0.10 -28.57
N ILE A 202 22.82 0.17 -28.69
CA ILE A 202 23.70 -1.00 -28.78
C ILE A 202 23.59 -1.85 -27.52
N LYS A 203 23.63 -1.22 -26.34
CA LYS A 203 23.43 -1.93 -25.05
C LYS A 203 22.07 -2.63 -25.00
N LYS A 204 21.01 -1.98 -25.48
CA LYS A 204 19.65 -2.54 -25.58
C LYS A 204 19.55 -3.70 -26.56
N ALA A 205 20.35 -3.69 -27.64
CA ALA A 205 20.37 -4.74 -28.66
C ALA A 205 21.17 -6.00 -28.25
N GLY A 206 21.85 -5.98 -27.09
CA GLY A 206 22.64 -7.11 -26.60
C GLY A 206 24.16 -6.93 -26.72
N GLY A 207 24.64 -5.71 -27.01
CA GLY A 207 26.06 -5.39 -27.13
C GLY A 207 26.58 -5.47 -28.57
N VAL A 208 27.82 -5.02 -28.78
CA VAL A 208 28.41 -4.93 -30.13
C VAL A 208 28.66 -6.31 -30.72
N GLN A 209 29.03 -7.29 -29.89
CA GLN A 209 29.29 -8.67 -30.36
C GLN A 209 28.06 -9.32 -31.00
N MET A 210 26.84 -8.97 -30.54
CA MET A 210 25.58 -9.50 -31.07
C MET A 210 25.10 -8.84 -32.36
N LEU A 211 25.69 -7.70 -32.72
CA LEU A 211 25.36 -6.92 -33.90
C LEU A 211 26.34 -7.17 -35.05
N ARG A 212 27.59 -7.50 -34.72
CA ARG A 212 28.61 -7.87 -35.70
C ARG A 212 28.27 -9.21 -36.33
N LYS A 213 28.12 -9.25 -37.66
CA LYS A 213 28.04 -10.49 -38.43
C LYS A 213 29.42 -10.92 -38.93
#